data_AF-A0A933N270-F1
#
_entry.id   AF-A0A933N270-F1
#
_cell.length_a   1.000
_cell.length_b   1.000
_cell.length_c   1.000
_cell.angle_alpha   90.00
_cell.angle_beta   90.00
_cell.angle_gamma   90.00
#
_symmetry.space_group_name_H-M   'P 1'
#
loop_
_entity.id
_entity.type
_entity.pdbx_description
1 polymer ?
#
loop_
_entity_poly.entity_id
_entity_poly.type
_entity_poly.pdbx_seq_one_letter_code
_entity_poly.pdbx_strand_id
1 'polypeptide(L)'
;MKKLRPVSVLVFVPAIVFFLSAQPLKAAQAAFSDGSHSVMVRVSNGQSAYIQKIPITEGSQGNFLGPVKAPNSVPKQMIFNGLLSRGGGAESALNLQYQLELSSGRGSGGRSFQGQSEVVIRPGDELTVITCGPWTVTLGLDVKPGLKKPSRAGAWNPAGLPNYRLTADMRAGGSKQQCRLISKAGVQSNVADSIAQGGRKYGFILNALFAPSGNDGEFSLQYQLELGLNPFAKSVQTQNETALTLNRRKTFSEQNYRLEFLLEDGTRPAKQTGGGKKGRLKITTTRLNPYKPNDNTGSGKKQGADMRRPTAFPARVVRDGKK
;
A
#
# COMPACT_ATOMS: atom_id res chain seq x y z
N MET A 1 15.87 46.38 -36.38
CA MET A 1 15.28 45.30 -35.55
C MET A 1 15.12 44.06 -36.43
N LYS A 2 15.93 43.01 -36.21
CA LYS A 2 15.90 41.78 -37.02
C LYS A 2 14.96 40.75 -36.38
N LYS A 3 13.95 40.32 -37.16
CA LYS A 3 12.90 39.38 -36.77
C LYS A 3 13.46 37.95 -36.84
N LEU A 4 13.79 37.36 -35.69
CA LEU A 4 14.21 35.96 -35.59
C LEU A 4 13.01 35.05 -35.87
N ARG A 5 13.16 34.11 -36.81
CA ARG A 5 12.16 33.09 -37.12
C ARG A 5 12.32 31.90 -36.17
N PRO A 6 11.22 31.23 -35.77
CA PRO A 6 11.30 30.05 -34.92
C PRO A 6 11.88 28.86 -35.70
N VAL A 7 12.93 28.25 -35.14
CA VAL A 7 13.49 26.98 -35.60
C VAL A 7 12.67 25.88 -34.96
N SER A 8 11.97 25.09 -35.77
CA SER A 8 11.25 23.90 -35.31
C SER A 8 12.25 22.76 -35.17
N VAL A 9 12.53 22.34 -33.93
CA VAL A 9 13.35 21.16 -33.65
C VAL A 9 12.46 19.93 -33.76
N LEU A 10 12.64 19.16 -34.82
CA LEU A 10 11.96 17.90 -35.05
C LEU A 10 12.58 16.84 -34.11
N VAL A 11 11.85 16.45 -33.06
CA VAL A 11 12.28 15.37 -32.16
C VAL A 11 11.89 14.04 -32.81
N PHE A 12 12.87 13.30 -33.32
CA PHE A 12 12.71 11.92 -33.76
C PHE A 12 12.56 11.01 -32.54
N VAL A 13 11.36 10.46 -32.33
CA VAL A 13 11.13 9.37 -31.38
C VAL A 13 11.28 8.06 -32.15
N PRO A 14 12.27 7.21 -31.85
CA PRO A 14 12.37 5.91 -32.49
C PRO A 14 11.20 5.03 -32.04
N ALA A 15 10.39 4.60 -33.00
CA ALA A 15 9.36 3.58 -32.80
C ALA A 15 10.05 2.23 -32.55
N ILE A 16 10.11 1.81 -31.29
CA ILE A 16 10.54 0.46 -30.92
C ILE A 16 9.39 -0.49 -31.30
N VAL A 17 9.55 -1.17 -32.42
CA VAL A 17 8.68 -2.27 -32.85
C VAL A 17 8.99 -3.47 -31.97
N PHE A 18 8.17 -3.70 -30.95
CA PHE A 18 8.17 -4.95 -30.20
C PHE A 18 7.57 -6.05 -31.09
N PHE A 19 8.42 -6.91 -31.65
CA PHE A 19 8.00 -8.21 -32.16
C PHE A 19 7.54 -9.07 -30.98
N LEU A 20 6.23 -9.11 -30.71
CA LEU A 20 5.61 -10.11 -29.87
C LEU A 20 5.66 -11.46 -30.61
N SER A 21 6.70 -12.23 -30.40
CA SER A 21 6.68 -13.66 -30.71
C SER A 21 5.78 -14.35 -29.68
N ALA A 22 4.55 -14.65 -30.07
CA ALA A 22 3.63 -15.48 -29.30
C ALA A 22 4.17 -16.92 -29.28
N GLN A 23 5.05 -17.22 -28.33
CA GLN A 23 5.39 -18.60 -28.03
C GLN A 23 4.22 -19.24 -27.29
N PRO A 24 3.69 -20.39 -27.74
CA PRO A 24 2.70 -21.13 -26.99
C PRO A 24 3.38 -21.65 -25.72
N LEU A 25 3.08 -21.00 -24.59
CA LEU A 25 3.37 -21.52 -23.26
C LEU A 25 2.56 -22.83 -23.10
N LYS A 26 3.19 -23.96 -23.45
CA LYS A 26 2.75 -25.26 -22.96
C LYS A 26 2.86 -25.21 -21.44
N ALA A 27 1.71 -25.00 -20.79
CA ALA A 27 1.59 -25.01 -19.36
C ALA A 27 2.00 -26.38 -18.83
N ALA A 28 3.23 -26.49 -18.35
CA ALA A 28 3.62 -27.55 -17.43
C ALA A 28 2.94 -27.25 -16.08
N GLN A 29 1.63 -27.46 -16.01
CA GLN A 29 0.90 -27.56 -14.76
C GLN A 29 1.26 -28.91 -14.14
N ALA A 30 2.42 -28.96 -13.50
CA ALA A 30 2.69 -30.01 -12.54
C ALA A 30 1.62 -29.91 -11.44
N ALA A 31 0.86 -30.99 -11.28
CA ALA A 31 -0.14 -31.17 -10.25
C ALA A 31 0.56 -31.22 -8.88
N PHE A 32 0.84 -30.05 -8.32
CA PHE A 32 1.30 -29.91 -6.95
C PHE A 32 0.08 -29.92 -6.03
N SER A 33 0.20 -30.54 -4.86
CA SER A 33 -0.88 -30.60 -3.87
C SER A 33 -1.46 -29.21 -3.62
N ASP A 34 -2.72 -28.99 -4.00
CA ASP A 34 -3.41 -27.71 -3.93
C ASP A 34 -3.56 -27.25 -2.48
N GLY A 35 -2.61 -26.45 -2.01
CA GLY A 35 -2.81 -25.64 -0.82
C GLY A 35 -3.82 -24.55 -1.16
N SER A 36 -5.09 -24.76 -0.83
CA SER A 36 -6.07 -23.67 -0.80
C SER A 36 -5.73 -22.75 0.38
N HIS A 37 -5.58 -21.46 0.08
CA HIS A 37 -5.35 -20.39 1.04
C HIS A 37 -6.35 -19.27 0.78
N SER A 38 -6.25 -18.21 1.57
CA SER A 38 -6.84 -16.92 1.26
C SER A 38 -5.91 -15.79 1.65
N VAL A 39 -5.81 -14.81 0.76
CA VAL A 39 -5.13 -13.55 1.03
C VAL A 39 -6.14 -12.56 1.62
N MET A 40 -5.86 -12.08 2.82
CA MET A 40 -6.54 -10.93 3.40
C MET A 40 -5.81 -9.67 2.95
N VAL A 41 -6.47 -8.84 2.15
CA VAL A 41 -5.99 -7.54 1.72
C VAL A 41 -6.62 -6.47 2.61
N ARG A 42 -5.81 -5.67 3.29
CA ARG A 42 -6.25 -4.49 4.05
C ARG A 42 -5.58 -3.25 3.50
N VAL A 43 -6.38 -2.28 3.06
CA VAL A 43 -5.92 -0.96 2.62
C VAL A 43 -6.48 0.09 3.56
N SER A 44 -5.62 0.84 4.23
CA SER A 44 -5.99 1.90 5.17
C SER A 44 -5.51 3.25 4.68
N ASN A 45 -6.28 4.31 4.93
CA ASN A 45 -5.87 5.71 4.75
C ASN A 45 -5.60 6.43 6.09
N GLY A 46 -5.46 5.68 7.18
CA GLY A 46 -5.31 6.18 8.55
C GLY A 46 -6.63 6.47 9.29
N GLN A 47 -7.75 6.64 8.57
CA GLN A 47 -9.08 6.85 9.15
C GLN A 47 -9.99 5.64 8.94
N SER A 48 -9.89 5.03 7.76
CA SER A 48 -10.75 3.96 7.27
C SER A 48 -9.89 2.81 6.77
N ALA A 49 -10.32 1.58 7.04
CA ALA A 49 -9.66 0.36 6.55
C ALA A 49 -10.64 -0.44 5.68
N TYR A 50 -10.28 -0.64 4.43
CA TYR A 50 -11.01 -1.45 3.46
C TYR A 50 -10.37 -2.84 3.45
N ILE A 51 -11.16 -3.86 3.77
CA ILE A 51 -10.67 -5.23 3.98
C ILE A 51 -11.40 -6.16 3.03
N GLN A 52 -10.66 -7.02 2.35
CA GLN A 52 -11.20 -8.08 1.50
C GLN A 52 -10.42 -9.38 1.73
N LYS A 53 -11.14 -10.49 1.91
CA LYS A 53 -10.56 -11.85 1.92
C LYS A 53 -10.75 -12.46 0.53
N ILE A 54 -9.68 -12.96 -0.06
CA ILE A 54 -9.65 -13.43 -1.45
C ILE A 54 -9.12 -14.87 -1.44
N PRO A 55 -9.92 -15.87 -1.84
CA PRO A 55 -9.42 -17.24 -1.95
C PRO A 55 -8.35 -17.32 -3.05
N ILE A 56 -7.28 -18.06 -2.77
CA ILE A 56 -6.19 -18.28 -3.72
C ILE A 56 -5.60 -19.67 -3.50
N THR A 57 -5.23 -20.36 -4.57
CA THR A 57 -4.57 -21.67 -4.51
C THR A 57 -3.11 -21.52 -4.94
N GLU A 58 -2.21 -22.29 -4.33
CA GLU A 58 -0.82 -22.38 -4.80
C GLU A 58 -0.78 -22.73 -6.30
N GLY A 59 0.04 -22.01 -7.07
CA GLY A 59 0.14 -22.15 -8.52
C GLY A 59 -0.97 -21.45 -9.33
N SER A 60 -1.95 -20.83 -8.67
CA SER A 60 -3.09 -20.17 -9.31
C SER A 60 -3.19 -18.68 -8.98
N GLN A 61 -3.84 -17.95 -9.89
CA GLN A 61 -4.18 -16.54 -9.66
C GLN A 61 -5.48 -16.44 -8.85
N GLY A 62 -5.48 -15.59 -7.83
CA GLY A 62 -6.68 -15.10 -7.15
C GLY A 62 -6.95 -13.66 -7.52
N ASN A 63 -8.20 -13.30 -7.78
CA ASN A 63 -8.59 -11.95 -8.18
C ASN A 63 -9.83 -11.46 -7.42
N PHE A 64 -9.91 -10.15 -7.27
CA PHE A 64 -11.08 -9.46 -6.77
C PHE A 64 -11.28 -8.16 -7.55
N LEU A 65 -12.51 -7.92 -7.98
CA LEU A 65 -12.94 -6.67 -8.59
C LEU A 65 -14.31 -6.34 -8.00
N GLY A 66 -14.40 -5.27 -7.21
CA GLY A 66 -15.68 -4.88 -6.67
C GLY A 66 -15.63 -3.83 -5.58
N PRO A 67 -16.81 -3.44 -5.06
CA PRO A 67 -16.93 -2.47 -4.01
C PRO A 67 -16.46 -3.05 -2.66
N VAL A 68 -15.74 -2.23 -1.91
CA VAL A 68 -15.34 -2.47 -0.52
C VAL A 68 -15.82 -1.29 0.33
N LYS A 69 -16.31 -1.57 1.54
CA LYS A 69 -16.84 -0.55 2.44
C LYS A 69 -16.16 -0.64 3.80
N ALA A 70 -15.50 0.45 4.19
CA ALA A 70 -15.04 0.62 5.56
C ALA A 70 -16.18 1.18 6.44
N PRO A 71 -16.18 0.94 7.76
CA PRO A 71 -17.13 1.57 8.68
C PRO A 71 -17.14 3.09 8.51
N ASN A 72 -18.33 3.70 8.51
CA ASN A 72 -18.54 5.15 8.39
C ASN A 72 -17.88 5.82 7.17
N SER A 73 -17.61 5.06 6.11
CA SER A 73 -16.91 5.54 4.91
C SER A 73 -17.75 5.31 3.65
N VAL A 74 -17.48 6.11 2.63
CA VAL A 74 -18.03 5.90 1.29
C VAL A 74 -17.44 4.61 0.71
N PRO A 75 -18.23 3.75 0.05
CA PRO A 75 -17.70 2.60 -0.67
C PRO A 75 -16.63 2.99 -1.68
N LYS A 76 -15.60 2.16 -1.84
CA LYS A 76 -14.55 2.31 -2.85
C LYS A 76 -14.50 1.08 -3.75
N GLN A 77 -13.98 1.22 -4.95
CA GLN A 77 -13.68 0.10 -5.83
C GLN A 77 -12.28 -0.42 -5.51
N MET A 78 -12.18 -1.72 -5.25
CA MET A 78 -10.91 -2.42 -5.10
C MET A 78 -10.70 -3.36 -6.27
N ILE A 79 -9.49 -3.35 -6.82
CA ILE A 79 -8.99 -4.33 -7.77
C ILE A 79 -7.80 -5.01 -7.12
N PHE A 80 -7.84 -6.33 -7.01
CA PHE A 80 -6.69 -7.12 -6.57
C PHE A 80 -6.47 -8.26 -7.54
N ASN A 81 -5.23 -8.44 -7.95
CA ASN A 81 -4.76 -9.61 -8.68
C ASN A 81 -3.56 -10.15 -7.92
N GLY A 82 -3.58 -11.41 -7.52
CA GLY A 82 -2.49 -12.06 -6.82
C GLY A 82 -2.17 -13.41 -7.43
N LEU A 83 -0.88 -13.74 -7.57
CA LEU A 83 -0.41 -15.08 -7.93
C LEU A 83 0.40 -15.62 -6.76
N LEU A 84 -0.05 -16.75 -6.20
CA LEU A 84 0.64 -17.43 -5.12
C LEU A 84 1.43 -18.60 -5.69
N SER A 85 2.73 -18.64 -5.49
CA SER A 85 3.59 -19.73 -5.94
C SER A 85 4.52 -20.18 -4.82
N ARG A 86 5.02 -21.41 -4.88
CA ARG A 86 6.06 -21.85 -3.94
C ARG A 86 7.34 -21.05 -4.19
N GLY A 87 7.89 -20.48 -3.13
CA GLY A 87 9.24 -19.92 -3.20
C GLY A 87 10.26 -21.04 -3.18
N GLY A 88 11.37 -20.90 -3.91
CA GLY A 88 12.51 -21.83 -3.84
C GLY A 88 13.28 -21.78 -2.50
N GLY A 89 12.63 -21.39 -1.40
CA GLY A 89 13.20 -21.23 -0.07
C GLY A 89 12.63 -22.24 0.95
N ALA A 90 12.67 -21.89 2.23
CA ALA A 90 12.16 -22.73 3.33
C ALA A 90 10.75 -23.29 3.03
N GLU A 91 10.50 -24.55 3.38
CA GLU A 91 9.36 -25.39 2.93
C GLU A 91 7.94 -24.80 3.10
N SER A 92 7.77 -23.70 3.83
CA SER A 92 6.47 -23.02 4.07
C SER A 92 6.37 -21.60 3.51
N ALA A 93 7.44 -21.08 2.87
CA ALA A 93 7.48 -19.74 2.32
C ALA A 93 6.90 -19.71 0.90
N LEU A 94 5.91 -18.85 0.67
CA LEU A 94 5.26 -18.67 -0.62
C LEU A 94 5.59 -17.29 -1.19
N ASN A 95 5.80 -17.22 -2.51
CA ASN A 95 5.89 -15.96 -3.24
C ASN A 95 4.46 -15.51 -3.58
N LEU A 96 4.11 -14.30 -3.16
CA LEU A 96 2.89 -13.61 -3.56
C LEU A 96 3.26 -12.43 -4.46
N GLN A 97 3.07 -12.60 -5.77
CA GLN A 97 3.07 -11.49 -6.71
C GLN A 97 1.69 -10.84 -6.66
N TYR A 98 1.61 -9.52 -6.55
CA TYR A 98 0.32 -8.84 -6.45
C TYR A 98 0.29 -7.51 -7.22
N GLN A 99 -0.90 -7.17 -7.70
CA GLN A 99 -1.29 -5.83 -8.14
C GLN A 99 -2.57 -5.45 -7.40
N LEU A 100 -2.62 -4.23 -6.89
CA LEU A 100 -3.69 -3.72 -6.06
C LEU A 100 -4.03 -2.29 -6.47
N GLU A 101 -5.32 -2.00 -6.63
CA GLU A 101 -5.87 -0.65 -6.75
C GLU A 101 -6.99 -0.46 -5.73
N LEU A 102 -7.05 0.74 -5.15
CA LEU A 102 -8.21 1.22 -4.43
C LEU A 102 -8.56 2.63 -4.93
N SER A 103 -9.72 2.77 -5.56
CA SER A 103 -10.18 4.03 -6.13
C SER A 103 -11.64 4.32 -5.79
N SER A 104 -12.10 5.55 -6.03
CA SER A 104 -13.52 5.89 -5.88
C SER A 104 -14.39 5.24 -6.99
N GLY A 105 -13.76 4.64 -8.02
CA GLY A 105 -14.41 4.12 -9.23
C GLY A 105 -14.21 5.03 -10.45
N ARG A 106 -14.47 4.50 -11.64
CA ARG A 106 -14.26 5.20 -12.91
C ARG A 106 -15.06 6.51 -12.95
N GLY A 107 -14.40 7.62 -13.29
CA GLY A 107 -15.04 8.94 -13.45
C GLY A 107 -15.41 9.65 -12.14
N SER A 108 -15.16 9.04 -10.98
CA SER A 108 -15.39 9.67 -9.69
C SER A 108 -14.13 10.38 -9.19
N GLY A 109 -14.31 11.56 -8.59
CA GLY A 109 -13.22 12.31 -7.97
C GLY A 109 -12.70 11.66 -6.69
N GLY A 110 -11.53 12.11 -6.24
CA GLY A 110 -10.97 11.73 -4.94
C GLY A 110 -9.59 11.08 -5.02
N ARG A 111 -9.12 10.62 -3.86
CA ARG A 111 -7.81 10.00 -3.71
C ARG A 111 -7.88 8.50 -4.01
N SER A 112 -6.96 8.02 -4.80
CA SER A 112 -6.77 6.61 -5.16
C SER A 112 -5.36 6.15 -4.83
N PHE A 113 -5.22 4.84 -4.73
CA PHE A 113 -3.97 4.16 -4.44
C PHE A 113 -3.80 3.02 -5.44
N GLN A 114 -2.59 2.84 -5.95
CA GLN A 114 -2.18 1.68 -6.70
C GLN A 114 -0.84 1.16 -6.16
N GLY A 115 -0.67 -0.15 -6.13
CA GLY A 115 0.57 -0.78 -5.70
C GLY A 115 0.75 -2.14 -6.35
N GLN A 116 1.98 -2.46 -6.72
CA GLN A 116 2.36 -3.73 -7.31
C GLN A 116 3.75 -4.14 -6.82
N SER A 117 3.93 -5.41 -6.46
CA SER A 117 5.20 -5.97 -6.02
C SER A 117 5.12 -7.50 -5.98
N GLU A 118 6.20 -8.14 -5.57
CA GLU A 118 6.25 -9.54 -5.17
C GLU A 118 6.90 -9.64 -3.78
N VAL A 119 6.28 -10.39 -2.89
CA VAL A 119 6.76 -10.59 -1.52
C VAL A 119 6.76 -12.08 -1.17
N VAL A 120 7.62 -12.46 -0.23
CA VAL A 120 7.55 -13.75 0.43
C VAL A 120 6.65 -13.66 1.65
N ILE A 121 5.73 -14.61 1.79
CA ILE A 121 4.75 -14.66 2.89
C ILE A 121 4.53 -16.11 3.31
N ARG A 122 4.36 -16.38 4.61
CA ARG A 122 4.00 -17.69 5.13
C ARG A 122 2.54 -17.74 5.58
N PRO A 123 1.91 -18.91 5.60
CA PRO A 123 0.59 -19.07 6.21
C PRO A 123 0.57 -18.56 7.66
N GLY A 124 -0.36 -17.67 7.97
CA GLY A 124 -0.50 -16.99 9.26
C GLY A 124 0.25 -15.66 9.40
N ASP A 125 1.10 -15.30 8.43
CA ASP A 125 1.77 -14.01 8.42
C ASP A 125 0.81 -12.87 8.09
N GLU A 126 1.12 -11.69 8.63
CA GLU A 126 0.51 -10.42 8.26
C GLU A 126 1.65 -9.42 8.00
N LEU A 127 1.77 -8.97 6.76
CA LEU A 127 2.88 -8.16 6.25
C LEU A 127 2.39 -6.81 5.75
N THR A 128 2.86 -5.73 6.37
CA THR A 128 2.62 -4.37 5.86
C THR A 128 3.56 -4.07 4.70
N VAL A 129 3.10 -4.34 3.48
CA VAL A 129 3.90 -4.28 2.27
C VAL A 129 4.11 -2.86 1.75
N ILE A 130 3.19 -1.92 2.02
CA ILE A 130 3.30 -0.54 1.54
C ILE A 130 2.89 0.43 2.65
N THR A 131 3.64 1.51 2.81
CA THR A 131 3.24 2.71 3.57
C THR A 131 3.63 3.93 2.75
N CYS A 132 2.69 4.67 2.18
CA CYS A 132 2.99 5.79 1.28
C CYS A 132 1.95 6.89 1.46
N GLY A 133 2.36 8.02 2.04
CA GLY A 133 1.42 9.09 2.41
C GLY A 133 0.44 8.60 3.47
N PRO A 134 -0.89 8.75 3.29
CA PRO A 134 -1.87 8.22 4.23
C PRO A 134 -2.07 6.71 4.06
N TRP A 135 -1.59 6.12 2.97
CA TRP A 135 -1.92 4.75 2.60
C TRP A 135 -1.04 3.75 3.34
N THR A 136 -1.67 2.74 3.89
CA THR A 136 -1.01 1.55 4.44
C THR A 136 -1.68 0.32 3.83
N VAL A 137 -0.88 -0.56 3.24
CA VAL A 137 -1.35 -1.85 2.69
C VAL A 137 -0.75 -2.97 3.51
N THR A 138 -1.62 -3.85 3.99
CA THR A 138 -1.26 -5.05 4.71
C THR A 138 -1.84 -6.26 4.00
N LEU A 139 -1.00 -7.25 3.72
CA LEU A 139 -1.37 -8.53 3.16
C LEU A 139 -1.22 -9.59 4.24
N GLY A 140 -2.25 -10.39 4.46
CA GLY A 140 -2.18 -11.56 5.34
C GLY A 140 -2.47 -12.83 4.56
N LEU A 141 -1.80 -13.92 4.88
CA LEU A 141 -2.13 -15.25 4.36
C LEU A 141 -2.75 -16.06 5.50
N ASP A 142 -3.91 -16.67 5.28
CA ASP A 142 -4.54 -17.45 6.34
C ASP A 142 -3.75 -18.73 6.68
N VAL A 143 -4.05 -19.29 7.85
CA VAL A 143 -3.46 -20.55 8.32
C VAL A 143 -4.38 -21.68 7.86
N LYS A 144 -3.84 -22.75 7.28
CA LYS A 144 -4.65 -23.95 6.98
C LYS A 144 -5.32 -24.46 8.27
N PRO A 145 -6.59 -24.89 8.22
CA PRO A 145 -7.25 -25.51 9.36
C PRO A 145 -6.38 -26.63 9.96
N GLY A 146 -6.13 -26.60 11.28
CA GLY A 146 -5.32 -27.59 11.98
C GLY A 146 -3.84 -27.24 12.17
N LEU A 147 -3.31 -26.20 11.52
CA LEU A 147 -1.95 -25.69 11.78
C LEU A 147 -1.98 -24.64 12.90
N LYS A 148 -1.01 -24.73 13.83
CA LYS A 148 -0.84 -23.70 14.88
C LYS A 148 -0.42 -22.39 14.20
N LYS A 149 -1.11 -21.29 14.53
CA LYS A 149 -0.71 -19.95 14.10
C LYS A 149 0.74 -19.70 14.56
N PRO A 150 1.69 -19.40 13.67
CA PRO A 150 3.04 -19.05 14.10
C PRO A 150 2.96 -17.87 15.07
N SER A 151 3.82 -17.88 16.09
CA SER A 151 3.85 -16.82 17.10
C SER A 151 4.13 -15.48 16.40
N ARG A 152 3.45 -14.41 16.86
CA ARG A 152 3.47 -13.04 16.31
C ARG A 152 4.86 -12.39 16.15
N ALA A 153 5.93 -13.08 16.53
CA ALA A 153 7.29 -12.57 16.59
C ALA A 153 8.10 -13.11 15.41
N GLY A 154 8.13 -12.36 14.30
CA GLY A 154 9.06 -12.69 13.21
C GLY A 154 8.70 -12.24 11.80
N ALA A 155 7.74 -11.31 11.62
CA ALA A 155 7.27 -10.84 10.29
C ALA A 155 8.35 -10.19 9.40
N TRP A 156 9.61 -10.15 9.85
CA TRP A 156 10.76 -9.57 9.18
C TRP A 156 11.99 -10.47 9.18
N ASN A 157 11.80 -11.80 9.25
CA ASN A 157 12.78 -12.86 8.94
C ASN A 157 13.49 -13.52 10.14
N PRO A 158 13.35 -14.85 10.37
CA PRO A 158 14.47 -15.68 10.83
C PRO A 158 15.42 -15.90 9.65
N ALA A 159 16.72 -15.63 9.82
CA ALA A 159 17.78 -15.76 8.79
C ALA A 159 17.39 -16.56 7.52
N GLY A 160 17.30 -15.89 6.36
CA GLY A 160 17.19 -16.56 5.05
C GLY A 160 15.97 -16.25 4.17
N LEU A 161 15.00 -15.39 4.57
CA LEU A 161 13.92 -14.93 3.67
C LEU A 161 14.26 -13.61 2.93
N PRO A 162 13.78 -13.43 1.68
CA PRO A 162 14.30 -12.43 0.73
C PRO A 162 13.50 -11.11 0.63
N ASN A 163 12.69 -10.76 1.63
CA ASN A 163 11.95 -9.50 1.62
C ASN A 163 12.85 -8.35 2.08
N TYR A 164 12.97 -7.32 1.25
CA TYR A 164 13.66 -6.09 1.58
C TYR A 164 12.68 -4.93 1.70
N ARG A 165 12.96 -3.99 2.60
CA ARG A 165 12.24 -2.73 2.72
C ARG A 165 13.01 -1.62 2.02
N LEU A 166 12.46 -1.08 0.95
CA LEU A 166 12.93 0.16 0.36
C LEU A 166 12.11 1.32 0.94
N THR A 167 12.78 2.27 1.59
CA THR A 167 12.22 3.55 2.00
C THR A 167 12.73 4.64 1.07
N ALA A 168 11.83 5.42 0.48
CA ALA A 168 12.09 6.65 -0.24
C ALA A 168 11.48 7.83 0.53
N ASP A 169 12.29 8.81 0.93
CA ASP A 169 11.84 10.07 1.53
C ASP A 169 12.17 11.22 0.56
N MET A 170 11.15 11.81 -0.03
CA MET A 170 11.29 12.92 -0.97
C MET A 170 10.74 14.21 -0.38
N ARG A 171 11.47 15.29 -0.58
CA ARG A 171 11.07 16.66 -0.25
C ARG A 171 11.24 17.54 -1.48
N ALA A 172 10.18 18.23 -1.90
CA ALA A 172 10.22 19.19 -3.01
C ALA A 172 9.10 20.22 -2.86
N GLY A 173 9.38 21.50 -3.20
CA GLY A 173 8.36 22.55 -3.24
C GLY A 173 7.50 22.67 -1.97
N GLY A 174 8.13 22.55 -0.78
CA GLY A 174 7.43 22.58 0.52
C GLY A 174 6.64 21.31 0.87
N SER A 175 6.57 20.32 -0.03
CA SER A 175 5.92 19.04 0.19
C SER A 175 6.94 17.99 0.64
N LYS A 176 6.52 17.09 1.54
CA LYS A 176 7.27 15.92 1.95
C LYS A 176 6.42 14.67 1.74
N GLN A 177 7.01 13.65 1.12
CA GLN A 177 6.36 12.37 0.92
C GLN A 177 7.36 11.26 1.27
N GLN A 178 6.95 10.36 2.16
CA GLN A 178 7.72 9.16 2.48
C GLN A 178 6.94 7.93 2.03
N CYS A 179 7.59 7.06 1.28
CA CYS A 179 7.03 5.80 0.81
C CYS A 179 7.96 4.65 1.18
N ARG A 180 7.39 3.64 1.83
CA ARG A 180 8.04 2.39 2.20
C ARG A 180 7.36 1.29 1.42
N LEU A 181 8.15 0.45 0.78
CA LEU A 181 7.68 -0.72 0.06
C LEU A 181 8.49 -1.94 0.50
N ILE A 182 7.82 -3.08 0.61
CA ILE A 182 8.44 -4.38 0.79
C ILE A 182 8.41 -5.09 -0.57
N SER A 183 9.56 -5.60 -0.98
CA SER A 183 9.69 -6.35 -2.22
C SER A 183 10.80 -7.38 -2.10
N LYS A 184 10.73 -8.41 -2.91
CA LYS A 184 11.89 -9.23 -3.23
C LYS A 184 12.90 -8.44 -4.05
N ALA A 185 14.17 -8.80 -3.93
CA ALA A 185 15.20 -8.32 -4.84
C ALA A 185 15.00 -8.90 -6.25
N GLY A 186 15.36 -8.14 -7.27
CA GLY A 186 15.15 -8.48 -8.69
C GLY A 186 13.72 -8.25 -9.20
N VAL A 187 12.82 -7.72 -8.36
CA VAL A 187 11.42 -7.49 -8.72
C VAL A 187 11.15 -6.01 -8.90
N GLN A 188 10.47 -5.67 -10.00
CA GLN A 188 9.96 -4.32 -10.22
C GLN A 188 8.72 -4.07 -9.34
N SER A 189 8.84 -3.08 -8.47
CA SER A 189 7.79 -2.59 -7.59
C SER A 189 7.28 -1.24 -8.06
N ASN A 190 5.97 -1.03 -7.93
CA ASN A 190 5.33 0.26 -8.17
C ASN A 190 4.44 0.64 -6.99
N VAL A 191 4.45 1.93 -6.64
CA VAL A 191 3.45 2.54 -5.77
C VAL A 191 3.03 3.86 -6.39
N ALA A 192 1.73 4.09 -6.52
CA ALA A 192 1.17 5.36 -6.91
C ALA A 192 0.07 5.79 -5.92
N ASP A 193 0.20 7.00 -5.41
CA ASP A 193 -0.84 7.71 -4.68
C ASP A 193 -1.28 8.88 -5.54
N SER A 194 -2.58 9.00 -5.82
CA SER A 194 -3.06 10.07 -6.66
C SER A 194 -4.36 10.68 -6.17
N ILE A 195 -4.54 11.96 -6.43
CA ILE A 195 -5.75 12.72 -6.15
C ILE A 195 -6.20 13.42 -7.42
N ALA A 196 -7.46 13.21 -7.79
CA ALA A 196 -8.11 13.94 -8.86
C ALA A 196 -8.81 15.18 -8.29
N GLN A 197 -8.39 16.38 -8.71
CA GLN A 197 -8.96 17.66 -8.28
C GLN A 197 -9.01 18.63 -9.47
N GLY A 198 -10.19 19.19 -9.75
CA GLY A 198 -10.36 20.19 -10.83
C GLY A 198 -9.94 19.69 -12.22
N GLY A 199 -10.16 18.41 -12.53
CA GLY A 199 -9.76 17.80 -13.82
C GLY A 199 -8.26 17.51 -13.97
N ARG A 200 -7.44 17.81 -12.95
CA ARG A 200 -6.01 17.49 -12.92
C ARG A 200 -5.73 16.34 -11.95
N LYS A 201 -4.74 15.52 -12.29
CA LYS A 201 -4.25 14.42 -11.44
C LYS A 201 -2.95 14.87 -10.79
N TYR A 202 -2.95 14.86 -9.46
CA TYR A 202 -1.79 15.16 -8.62
C TYR A 202 -1.41 13.87 -7.91
N GLY A 203 -0.13 13.70 -7.56
CA GLY A 203 0.26 12.42 -6.99
C GLY A 203 1.70 12.29 -6.60
N PHE A 204 1.99 11.10 -6.11
CA PHE A 204 3.31 10.54 -5.94
C PHE A 204 3.36 9.21 -6.67
N ILE A 205 4.41 8.99 -7.46
CA ILE A 205 4.68 7.71 -8.14
C ILE A 205 6.09 7.30 -7.79
N LEU A 206 6.28 6.05 -7.39
CA LEU A 206 7.56 5.40 -7.22
C LEU A 206 7.55 4.09 -7.97
N ASN A 207 8.35 4.00 -9.01
CA ASN A 207 8.77 2.74 -9.63
C ASN A 207 10.17 2.44 -9.13
N ALA A 208 10.41 1.22 -8.66
CA ALA A 208 11.70 0.80 -8.14
C ALA A 208 12.00 -0.66 -8.52
N LEU A 209 13.22 -0.92 -8.95
CA LEU A 209 13.80 -2.25 -9.11
C LEU A 209 15.14 -2.22 -8.39
N PHE A 210 15.30 -3.06 -7.36
CA PHE A 210 16.59 -3.24 -6.71
C PHE A 210 17.04 -4.69 -6.82
N ALA A 211 18.33 -4.90 -7.10
CA ALA A 211 18.92 -6.23 -7.25
C ALA A 211 20.33 -6.26 -6.64
N PRO A 212 20.83 -7.40 -6.14
CA PRO A 212 22.19 -7.51 -5.65
C PRO A 212 23.19 -7.18 -6.77
N SER A 213 24.24 -6.43 -6.48
CA SER A 213 25.25 -6.02 -7.49
C SER A 213 26.44 -7.00 -7.61
N GLY A 214 26.43 -8.09 -6.86
CA GLY A 214 27.52 -9.08 -6.81
C GLY A 214 28.53 -8.87 -5.68
N ASN A 215 28.52 -7.70 -5.03
CA ASN A 215 29.26 -7.46 -3.79
C ASN A 215 28.34 -7.67 -2.57
N ASP A 216 28.88 -8.22 -1.49
CA ASP A 216 28.11 -8.51 -0.28
C ASP A 216 27.46 -7.26 0.31
N GLY A 217 26.12 -7.28 0.37
CA GLY A 217 25.32 -6.19 0.93
C GLY A 217 25.17 -4.95 0.04
N GLU A 218 25.64 -4.99 -1.21
CA GLU A 218 25.41 -3.93 -2.20
C GLU A 218 24.31 -4.30 -3.19
N PHE A 219 23.53 -3.28 -3.56
CA PHE A 219 22.39 -3.40 -4.47
C PHE A 219 22.45 -2.30 -5.52
N SER A 220 22.14 -2.62 -6.78
CA SER A 220 21.72 -1.59 -7.73
C SER A 220 20.25 -1.24 -7.44
N LEU A 221 19.90 0.03 -7.57
CA LEU A 221 18.53 0.53 -7.56
C LEU A 221 18.31 1.33 -8.84
N GLN A 222 17.42 0.83 -9.70
CA GLN A 222 16.82 1.59 -10.78
C GLN A 222 15.49 2.15 -10.29
N TYR A 223 15.26 3.45 -10.47
CA TYR A 223 14.02 4.07 -10.01
C TYR A 223 13.52 5.17 -10.95
N GLN A 224 12.20 5.35 -10.95
CA GLN A 224 11.52 6.54 -11.46
C GLN A 224 10.60 7.05 -10.37
N LEU A 225 10.72 8.35 -10.06
CA LEU A 225 9.96 8.98 -9.01
C LEU A 225 9.34 10.29 -9.53
N GLU A 226 8.03 10.43 -9.29
CA GLU A 226 7.29 11.66 -9.55
C GLU A 226 6.64 12.16 -8.25
N LEU A 227 6.76 13.46 -7.98
CA LEU A 227 6.05 14.14 -6.90
C LEU A 227 5.41 15.42 -7.44
N GLY A 228 4.09 15.45 -7.40
CA GLY A 228 3.27 16.58 -7.79
C GLY A 228 1.98 16.63 -6.96
N LEU A 229 2.09 16.58 -5.62
CA LEU A 229 0.92 16.58 -4.72
C LEU A 229 0.30 17.97 -4.47
N ASN A 230 1.00 19.04 -4.83
CA ASN A 230 0.52 20.41 -4.64
C ASN A 230 0.27 21.08 -6.00
N PRO A 231 -0.96 21.54 -6.29
CA PRO A 231 -1.31 22.18 -7.55
C PRO A 231 -0.55 23.49 -7.83
N PHE A 232 -0.02 24.12 -6.78
CA PHE A 232 0.73 25.38 -6.86
C PHE A 232 2.24 25.19 -6.83
N ALA A 233 2.74 23.96 -6.59
CA ALA A 233 4.16 23.66 -6.61
C ALA A 233 4.57 23.04 -7.95
N LYS A 234 5.82 23.28 -8.35
CA LYS A 234 6.41 22.61 -9.51
C LYS A 234 6.51 21.11 -9.21
N SER A 235 6.00 20.28 -10.10
CA SER A 235 6.20 18.83 -10.03
C SER A 235 7.67 18.51 -10.22
N VAL A 236 8.15 17.50 -9.49
CA VAL A 236 9.49 16.96 -9.67
C VAL A 236 9.35 15.55 -10.22
N GLN A 237 10.06 15.28 -11.31
CA GLN A 237 10.20 13.96 -11.88
C GLN A 237 11.69 13.67 -12.02
N THR A 238 12.12 12.50 -11.55
CA THR A 238 13.49 12.04 -11.64
C THR A 238 13.52 10.55 -11.94
N GLN A 239 14.50 10.12 -12.73
CA GLN A 239 14.75 8.73 -13.07
C GLN A 239 16.25 8.52 -13.08
N ASN A 240 16.73 7.49 -12.37
CA ASN A 240 18.16 7.21 -12.29
C ASN A 240 18.43 5.76 -11.88
N GLU A 241 19.71 5.40 -11.94
CA GLU A 241 20.26 4.20 -11.34
C GLU A 241 21.31 4.58 -10.29
N THR A 242 21.32 3.91 -9.14
CA THR A 242 22.31 4.14 -8.09
C THR A 242 22.64 2.86 -7.36
N ALA A 243 23.87 2.75 -6.85
CA ALA A 243 24.21 1.76 -5.84
C ALA A 243 23.64 2.16 -4.46
N LEU A 244 23.10 1.18 -3.75
CA LEU A 244 22.70 1.24 -2.35
C LEU A 244 23.51 0.22 -1.56
N THR A 245 23.91 0.59 -0.36
CA THR A 245 24.43 -0.36 0.62
C THR A 245 23.33 -0.67 1.62
N LEU A 246 23.11 -1.96 1.89
CA LEU A 246 22.09 -2.42 2.83
C LEU A 246 22.26 -1.75 4.20
N ASN A 247 21.13 -1.30 4.76
CA ASN A 247 21.03 -0.59 6.03
C ASN A 247 21.80 0.75 6.08
N ARG A 248 22.16 1.34 4.93
CA ARG A 248 22.75 2.69 4.82
C ARG A 248 21.84 3.61 4.01
N ARG A 249 21.74 4.87 4.45
CA ARG A 249 21.01 5.91 3.74
C ARG A 249 21.86 6.46 2.60
N LYS A 250 21.22 6.69 1.44
CA LYS A 250 21.80 7.41 0.31
C LYS A 250 20.94 8.64 0.05
N THR A 251 21.56 9.82 0.08
CA THR A 251 20.87 11.10 -0.11
C THR A 251 21.31 11.75 -1.42
N PHE A 252 20.35 12.30 -2.16
CA PHE A 252 20.50 13.12 -3.35
C PHE A 252 19.85 14.47 -3.08
N SER A 253 20.53 15.54 -3.47
CA SER A 253 20.02 16.91 -3.33
C SER A 253 20.27 17.65 -4.63
N GLU A 254 19.22 18.19 -5.22
CA GLU A 254 19.27 19.12 -6.35
C GLU A 254 18.60 20.44 -5.98
N GLN A 255 18.67 21.43 -6.88
CA GLN A 255 18.13 22.78 -6.63
C GLN A 255 16.68 22.78 -6.13
N ASN A 256 15.85 21.82 -6.57
CA ASN A 256 14.41 21.82 -6.32
C ASN A 256 13.91 20.65 -5.46
N TYR A 257 14.79 19.71 -5.07
CA TYR A 257 14.38 18.57 -4.27
C TYR A 257 15.52 17.94 -3.46
N ARG A 258 15.12 17.19 -2.41
CA ARG A 258 15.97 16.24 -1.69
C ARG A 258 15.29 14.88 -1.69
N LEU A 259 16.05 13.85 -2.05
CA LEU A 259 15.60 12.46 -2.12
C LEU A 259 16.54 11.59 -1.29
N GLU A 260 15.99 10.74 -0.43
CA GLU A 260 16.75 9.82 0.40
C GLU A 260 16.22 8.40 0.23
N PHE A 261 17.11 7.46 -0.06
CA PHE A 261 16.81 6.03 -0.10
C PHE A 261 17.45 5.29 1.07
N LEU A 262 16.76 4.27 1.57
CA LEU A 262 17.26 3.30 2.54
C LEU A 262 16.69 1.92 2.18
N LEU A 263 17.58 0.94 2.00
CA LEU A 263 17.21 -0.47 1.79
C LEU A 263 17.54 -1.28 3.04
N GLU A 264 16.61 -2.07 3.54
CA GLU A 264 16.76 -2.85 4.78
C GLU A 264 16.36 -4.32 4.55
N ASP A 265 17.00 -5.26 5.23
CA ASP A 265 16.83 -6.72 5.10
C ASP A 265 15.94 -7.36 6.18
N GLY A 266 15.26 -6.55 6.99
CA GLY A 266 14.34 -7.01 8.04
C GLY A 266 15.00 -7.61 9.29
N THR A 267 16.27 -8.04 9.22
CA THR A 267 16.98 -8.69 10.34
C THR A 267 17.31 -7.78 11.51
N ARG A 268 17.20 -6.45 11.32
CA ARG A 268 17.46 -5.45 12.37
C ARG A 268 16.19 -4.68 12.70
N PRO A 269 15.71 -4.69 13.96
CA PRO A 269 14.72 -3.72 14.37
C PRO A 269 15.30 -2.33 14.13
N ALA A 270 14.52 -1.44 13.50
CA ALA A 270 14.92 -0.08 13.22
C ALA A 270 15.47 0.54 14.53
N LYS A 271 16.79 0.74 14.60
CA LYS A 271 17.41 1.40 15.74
C LYS A 271 16.79 2.78 15.79
N GLN A 272 15.98 3.06 16.81
CA GLN A 272 15.47 4.41 17.06
C GLN A 272 16.68 5.33 17.25
N THR A 273 17.13 5.98 16.19
CA THR A 273 18.07 7.10 16.28
C THR A 273 17.28 8.28 16.82
N GLY A 274 17.15 8.30 18.14
CA GLY A 274 16.48 9.31 18.93
C GLY A 274 17.07 9.36 20.32
N GLY A 275 18.37 9.64 20.41
CA GLY A 275 19.01 10.08 21.64
C GLY A 275 18.49 11.47 22.00
N GLY A 276 17.28 11.52 22.58
CA GLY A 276 16.70 12.69 23.21
C GLY A 276 16.37 12.34 24.65
N LYS A 277 16.97 13.07 25.59
CA LYS A 277 16.89 12.89 27.05
C LYS A 277 15.48 12.47 27.52
N LYS A 278 15.43 11.42 28.33
CA LYS A 278 14.24 10.93 29.03
C LYS A 278 13.66 12.02 29.96
N GLY A 279 12.78 12.86 29.43
CA GLY A 279 11.78 13.56 30.21
C GLY A 279 10.70 12.54 30.59
N ARG A 280 10.66 12.14 31.86
CA ARG A 280 9.70 11.19 32.42
C ARG A 280 8.30 11.80 32.40
N LEU A 281 7.56 11.65 31.29
CA LEU A 281 6.14 11.95 31.25
C LEU A 281 5.38 10.83 31.99
N LYS A 282 4.94 11.15 33.20
CA LYS A 282 4.01 10.34 34.01
C LYS A 282 2.65 10.39 33.32
N ILE A 283 2.31 9.38 32.52
CA ILE A 283 0.94 9.20 32.03
C ILE A 283 0.15 8.52 33.14
N THR A 284 -0.59 9.31 33.91
CA THR A 284 -1.61 8.82 34.85
C THR A 284 -2.73 8.20 34.01
N THR A 285 -2.77 6.88 33.96
CA THR A 285 -3.88 6.14 33.35
C THR A 285 -5.03 6.12 34.34
N THR A 286 -5.98 7.03 34.19
CA THR A 286 -7.28 6.93 34.86
C THR A 286 -8.00 5.72 34.27
N ARG A 287 -8.05 4.62 35.04
CA ARG A 287 -8.88 3.45 34.71
C ARG A 287 -10.35 3.89 34.77
N LEU A 288 -11.01 3.96 33.61
CA LEU A 288 -12.46 3.93 33.54
C LEU A 288 -12.91 2.52 33.93
N ASN A 289 -13.75 2.43 34.97
CA ASN A 289 -14.38 1.20 35.43
C ASN A 289 -15.17 0.55 34.28
N PRO A 290 -15.05 -0.78 34.07
CA PRO A 290 -15.97 -1.48 33.20
C PRO A 290 -17.37 -1.50 33.83
N TYR A 291 -18.33 -1.00 33.08
CA TYR A 291 -19.77 -1.07 33.34
C TYR A 291 -20.19 -2.54 33.49
N LYS A 292 -20.74 -2.90 34.66
CA LYS A 292 -21.40 -4.18 34.89
C LYS A 292 -22.83 -4.10 34.32
N PRO A 293 -23.24 -5.00 33.42
CA PRO A 293 -24.66 -5.15 33.10
C PRO A 293 -25.38 -5.72 34.32
N ASN A 294 -26.53 -5.12 34.63
CA ASN A 294 -27.38 -5.47 35.76
C ASN A 294 -28.39 -6.52 35.27
N ASP A 295 -28.22 -7.77 35.65
CA ASP A 295 -29.19 -8.84 35.43
C ASP A 295 -30.35 -8.68 36.41
N ASN A 296 -31.46 -8.11 35.92
CA ASN A 296 -32.74 -8.09 36.62
C ASN A 296 -33.80 -8.73 35.71
N THR A 297 -33.84 -10.07 35.70
CA THR A 297 -34.99 -10.83 35.19
C THR A 297 -36.07 -10.87 36.28
N GLY A 298 -36.87 -9.80 36.32
CA GLY A 298 -38.14 -9.75 37.03
C GLY A 298 -39.28 -10.19 36.12
N SER A 299 -39.86 -11.34 36.42
CA SER A 299 -41.12 -11.83 35.86
C SER A 299 -42.29 -10.89 36.21
N GLY A 300 -43.10 -10.46 35.24
CA GLY A 300 -44.35 -9.78 35.56
C GLY A 300 -45.14 -9.16 34.41
N LYS A 301 -46.15 -9.92 33.97
CA LYS A 301 -47.50 -9.48 33.52
C LYS A 301 -47.70 -8.68 32.21
N LYS A 302 -48.53 -9.33 31.39
CA LYS A 302 -49.39 -8.83 30.30
C LYS A 302 -50.19 -7.58 30.66
N GLN A 303 -50.26 -6.66 29.69
CA GLN A 303 -51.40 -5.84 29.21
C GLN A 303 -50.80 -5.01 28.04
N GLY A 304 -51.31 -4.97 26.81
CA GLY A 304 -52.70 -4.84 26.37
C GLY A 304 -52.83 -3.45 25.74
N ALA A 305 -52.86 -3.41 24.39
CA ALA A 305 -53.31 -2.32 23.50
C ALA A 305 -52.79 -0.88 23.72
N ASP A 306 -52.31 -0.21 22.67
CA ASP A 306 -53.19 0.66 21.86
C ASP A 306 -52.47 1.26 20.65
N MET A 307 -53.27 1.47 19.62
CA MET A 307 -53.01 2.21 18.39
C MET A 307 -52.55 3.65 18.66
N ARG A 308 -51.61 4.16 17.84
CA ARG A 308 -51.66 5.49 17.16
C ARG A 308 -50.32 5.83 16.46
N ARG A 309 -50.31 5.77 15.13
CA ARG A 309 -49.71 6.84 14.28
C ARG A 309 -50.74 7.99 14.23
N PRO A 310 -50.46 9.20 13.71
CA PRO A 310 -49.26 9.71 13.02
C PRO A 310 -48.79 11.09 13.56
N THR A 311 -47.69 11.63 13.02
CA THR A 311 -47.65 12.98 12.41
C THR A 311 -46.27 13.31 11.83
N ALA A 312 -46.32 14.06 10.74
CA ALA A 312 -45.20 14.55 9.95
C ALA A 312 -44.96 16.05 10.20
N PHE A 313 -43.84 16.54 9.63
CA PHE A 313 -43.47 17.91 9.26
C PHE A 313 -42.81 18.84 10.32
N PRO A 314 -42.05 19.89 9.89
CA PRO A 314 -41.54 20.20 8.55
C PRO A 314 -40.04 20.56 8.47
N ALA A 315 -39.56 20.61 7.23
CA ALA A 315 -38.37 21.31 6.78
C ALA A 315 -38.37 22.81 7.15
N ARG A 316 -37.17 23.39 7.33
CA ARG A 316 -36.96 24.84 7.35
C ARG A 316 -36.00 25.24 6.24
N VAL A 317 -36.46 26.20 5.45
CA VAL A 317 -35.83 26.82 4.29
C VAL A 317 -35.64 28.31 4.61
N VAL A 318 -34.48 28.85 4.21
CA VAL A 318 -34.15 30.25 3.85
C VAL A 318 -34.04 31.30 4.98
N ARG A 319 -32.89 31.98 5.05
CA ARG A 319 -32.75 33.39 4.58
C ARG A 319 -31.30 33.83 4.44
N ASP A 320 -31.00 34.27 3.21
CA ASP A 320 -29.99 35.28 2.87
C ASP A 320 -30.17 36.56 3.69
N GLY A 321 -29.05 37.23 3.97
CA GLY A 321 -29.01 38.56 4.53
C GLY A 321 -27.71 39.27 4.16
N LYS A 322 -27.74 39.99 3.03
CA LYS A 322 -26.75 40.96 2.54
C LYS A 322 -26.31 41.98 3.61
N LYS A 323 -25.03 42.31 3.64
CA LYS A 323 -24.47 43.57 3.09
C LYS A 323 -22.96 43.43 2.96
#